data_AF-A0A7V9FI57-F1
#
_entry.id   AF-A0A7V9FI57-F1
#
_cell.length_a   1.000
_cell.length_b   1.000
_cell.length_c   1.000
_cell.angle_alpha   90.00
_cell.angle_beta   90.00
_cell.angle_gamma   90.00
#
_symmetry.space_group_name_H-M   'P 1'
#
loop_
_entity.id
_entity.type
_entity.pdbx_description
1 polymer ?
#
loop_
_entity_poly.entity_id
_entity_poly.type
_entity_poly.pdbx_seq_one_letter_code
_entity_poly.pdbx_strand_id
1 'polypeptide(L)'
;MTLVATEIERPTRSIPEILQKTRVLLVGAFDDGLHAHTALRRRALERLGCRVSSFNLMSDGGWLSRLRRVGLHDRFARAMAQTAPAVVLVMEGSQIGAPLVAALRRLSDAVWVNWFCDGKRAPTSIEPLAAAYDAVFVAGSAAVDRLHAPGLPPARYLPPGCDPSVHRPMRSRDQFRANVVFAGTATPHRERLLSELVEFGLALWGPGWRKTKLRDYCRGELLDHGDYVRAYAGASVAVNVQCSP
;
A
#
# COMPACT_ATOMS: atom_id res chain seq x y z
N MET A 1 22.17 -31.66 -8.03
CA MET A 1 21.17 -31.55 -6.94
C MET A 1 20.04 -30.67 -7.43
N THR A 2 18.96 -31.31 -7.90
CA THR A 2 17.79 -30.65 -8.48
C THR A 2 16.87 -30.24 -7.35
N LEU A 3 16.74 -28.95 -7.07
CA LEU A 3 15.73 -28.43 -6.16
C LEU A 3 14.36 -28.52 -6.85
N VAL A 4 13.59 -29.51 -6.42
CA VAL A 4 12.18 -29.68 -6.77
C VAL A 4 11.43 -28.46 -6.26
N ALA A 5 10.84 -27.68 -7.18
CA ALA A 5 9.89 -26.65 -6.84
C ALA A 5 8.65 -27.34 -6.28
N THR A 6 8.47 -27.30 -4.96
CA THR A 6 7.23 -27.71 -4.31
C THR A 6 6.12 -26.79 -4.78
N GLU A 7 5.19 -27.34 -5.55
CA GLU A 7 3.89 -26.73 -5.81
C GLU A 7 3.23 -26.47 -4.47
N ILE A 8 3.13 -25.19 -4.09
CA ILE A 8 2.30 -24.76 -2.98
C ILE A 8 0.85 -24.93 -3.45
N GLU A 9 0.25 -26.09 -3.17
CA GLU A 9 -1.20 -26.27 -3.27
C GLU A 9 -1.87 -25.12 -2.52
N ARG A 10 -2.52 -24.21 -3.25
CA ARG A 10 -3.35 -23.17 -2.63
C ARG A 10 -4.61 -23.87 -2.13
N PRO A 11 -4.88 -23.90 -0.82
CA PRO A 11 -6.17 -24.39 -0.37
C PRO A 11 -7.25 -23.49 -0.98
N THR A 12 -8.19 -24.11 -1.70
CA THR A 12 -9.42 -23.48 -2.15
C THR A 12 -10.26 -23.16 -0.92
N ARG A 13 -9.88 -22.10 -0.19
CA ARG A 13 -10.67 -21.62 0.95
C ARG A 13 -11.96 -21.07 0.38
N SER A 14 -13.07 -21.76 0.65
CA SER A 14 -14.41 -21.25 0.40
C SER A 14 -14.52 -19.86 1.04
N ILE A 15 -14.85 -18.85 0.22
CA ILE A 15 -15.02 -17.48 0.70
C ILE A 15 -16.20 -17.47 1.69
N PRO A 16 -16.01 -17.04 2.94
CA PRO A 16 -17.10 -16.94 3.91
C PRO A 16 -18.27 -16.12 3.36
N GLU A 17 -19.50 -16.60 3.53
CA GLU A 17 -20.71 -15.92 3.01
C GLU A 17 -20.86 -14.48 3.50
N ILE A 18 -20.38 -14.19 4.71
CA ILE A 18 -20.35 -12.84 5.29
C ILE A 18 -19.58 -11.85 4.40
N LEU A 19 -18.50 -12.28 3.75
CA LEU A 19 -17.69 -11.39 2.91
C LEU A 19 -18.39 -11.07 1.58
N GLN A 20 -19.18 -11.99 1.03
CA GLN A 20 -19.83 -11.86 -0.28
C GLN A 20 -20.87 -10.73 -0.36
N LYS A 21 -21.36 -10.27 0.80
CA LYS A 21 -22.35 -9.18 0.91
C LYS A 21 -21.79 -7.95 1.60
N THR A 22 -20.55 -8.00 2.07
CA THR A 22 -19.95 -6.88 2.81
C THR A 22 -19.67 -5.72 1.85
N ARG A 23 -20.29 -4.58 2.11
CA ARG A 23 -20.03 -3.32 1.40
C ARG A 23 -18.91 -2.57 2.09
N VAL A 24 -17.83 -2.33 1.37
CA VAL A 24 -16.64 -1.66 1.90
C VAL A 24 -16.49 -0.32 1.20
N LEU A 25 -16.38 0.76 1.97
CA LEU A 25 -15.88 2.04 1.48
C LEU A 25 -14.37 2.08 1.72
N LEU A 26 -13.59 1.87 0.65
CA LEU A 26 -12.13 1.95 0.69
C LEU A 26 -11.69 3.39 0.46
N VAL A 27 -11.03 3.96 1.46
CA VAL A 27 -10.63 5.35 1.51
C VAL A 27 -9.10 5.45 1.45
N GLY A 28 -8.58 6.23 0.51
CA GLY A 28 -7.14 6.39 0.36
C GLY A 28 -6.77 7.32 -0.79
N ALA A 29 -5.48 7.45 -1.05
CA ALA A 29 -5.00 8.02 -2.30
C ALA A 29 -5.07 6.96 -3.40
N PHE A 30 -5.72 7.33 -4.52
CA PHE A 30 -5.76 6.53 -5.75
C PHE A 30 -5.05 7.38 -6.82
N ASP A 31 -3.73 7.23 -6.92
CA ASP A 31 -2.94 7.70 -8.07
C ASP A 31 -2.32 6.50 -8.79
N ASP A 32 -2.01 6.66 -10.07
CA ASP A 32 -1.42 5.61 -10.92
C ASP A 32 0.10 5.42 -10.68
N GLY A 33 0.68 6.15 -9.72
CA GLY A 33 2.11 6.17 -9.45
C GLY A 33 2.49 5.38 -8.19
N LEU A 34 3.18 6.05 -7.26
CA LEU A 34 3.71 5.50 -6.01
C LEU A 34 2.64 4.87 -5.10
N HIS A 35 1.34 5.06 -5.37
CA HIS A 35 0.23 4.56 -4.56
C HIS A 35 -0.63 3.48 -5.24
N ALA A 36 -0.10 2.80 -6.26
CA ALA A 36 -0.73 1.62 -6.91
C ALA A 36 -1.27 0.56 -5.91
N HIS A 37 -0.78 0.58 -4.67
CA HIS A 37 -1.21 -0.29 -3.59
C HIS A 37 -2.70 -0.18 -3.22
N THR A 38 -3.35 0.99 -3.31
CA THR A 38 -4.78 1.11 -2.94
C THR A 38 -5.67 0.39 -3.96
N ALA A 39 -5.35 0.48 -5.25
CA ALA A 39 -6.05 -0.25 -6.30
C ALA A 39 -5.86 -1.78 -6.17
N LEU A 40 -4.65 -2.24 -5.80
CA LEU A 40 -4.39 -3.65 -5.53
C LEU A 40 -5.17 -4.16 -4.31
N ARG A 41 -5.29 -3.36 -3.25
CA ARG A 41 -6.10 -3.69 -2.07
C ARG A 41 -7.59 -3.78 -2.39
N ARG A 42 -8.10 -2.88 -3.23
CA ARG A 42 -9.46 -2.96 -3.76
C ARG A 42 -9.70 -4.31 -4.46
N ARG A 43 -8.82 -4.68 -5.40
CA ARG A 43 -8.92 -5.97 -6.12
C ARG A 43 -8.87 -7.16 -5.16
N ALA A 44 -8.02 -7.11 -4.15
CA ALA A 44 -7.94 -8.16 -3.14
C ALA A 44 -9.26 -8.33 -2.37
N LEU A 45 -9.89 -7.22 -1.96
CA LEU A 45 -11.20 -7.23 -1.29
C LEU A 45 -12.31 -7.74 -2.22
N GLU A 46 -12.32 -7.31 -3.49
CA GLU A 46 -13.29 -7.79 -4.49
C GLU A 46 -13.15 -9.30 -4.73
N ARG A 47 -11.92 -9.85 -4.76
CA ARG A 47 -11.68 -11.30 -4.85
C ARG A 47 -12.13 -12.07 -3.61
N LEU A 48 -12.21 -11.41 -2.46
CA LEU A 48 -12.82 -11.97 -1.24
C LEU A 48 -14.34 -11.84 -1.25
N GLY A 49 -14.96 -11.36 -2.34
CA GLY A 49 -16.40 -11.23 -2.51
C GLY A 49 -16.98 -9.91 -2.01
N CYS A 50 -16.17 -9.00 -1.46
CA CYS A 50 -16.67 -7.71 -0.98
C CYS A 50 -17.12 -6.81 -2.14
N ARG A 51 -18.16 -6.02 -1.92
CA ARG A 51 -18.54 -4.92 -2.82
C ARG A 51 -17.80 -3.66 -2.40
N VAL A 52 -16.82 -3.23 -3.21
CA VAL A 52 -15.92 -2.14 -2.83
C VAL A 52 -16.21 -0.86 -3.60
N SER A 53 -16.48 0.22 -2.87
CA SER A 53 -16.52 1.59 -3.41
C SER A 53 -15.26 2.34 -2.99
N SER A 54 -14.72 3.18 -3.87
CA SER A 54 -13.47 3.91 -3.63
C SER A 54 -13.75 5.38 -3.33
N PHE A 55 -13.09 5.92 -2.29
CA PHE A 55 -13.09 7.34 -1.99
C PHE A 55 -11.66 7.88 -2.05
N ASN A 56 -11.39 8.72 -3.06
CA ASN A 56 -10.07 9.31 -3.25
C ASN A 56 -9.91 10.58 -2.41
N LEU A 57 -9.01 10.53 -1.42
CA LEU A 57 -8.69 11.68 -0.56
C LEU A 57 -8.00 12.82 -1.30
N MET A 58 -7.30 12.51 -2.40
CA MET A 58 -6.54 13.48 -3.19
C MET A 58 -7.36 14.14 -4.29
N SER A 59 -8.58 13.64 -4.56
CA SER A 59 -9.45 14.31 -5.51
C SER A 59 -10.09 15.51 -4.81
N ASP A 60 -10.03 16.69 -5.41
CA ASP A 60 -10.77 17.88 -4.97
C ASP A 60 -12.26 17.77 -5.30
N GLY A 61 -12.70 16.73 -6.01
CA GLY A 61 -14.04 16.59 -6.58
C GLY A 61 -14.22 17.34 -7.91
N GLY A 62 -13.11 17.81 -8.51
CA GLY A 62 -13.09 18.55 -9.76
C GLY A 62 -13.36 20.05 -9.61
N TRP A 63 -13.55 20.73 -10.74
CA TRP A 63 -13.81 22.18 -10.76
C TRP A 63 -15.19 22.54 -10.19
N LEU A 64 -16.21 21.70 -10.43
CA LEU A 64 -17.58 21.88 -9.93
C LEU A 64 -17.70 21.83 -8.40
N SER A 65 -16.94 20.96 -7.72
CA SER A 65 -16.92 20.88 -6.25
C SER A 65 -16.22 22.09 -5.62
N ARG A 66 -15.16 22.60 -6.28
CA ARG A 66 -14.46 23.83 -5.88
C ARG A 66 -15.39 25.05 -6.00
N LEU A 67 -16.17 25.14 -7.08
CA LEU A 67 -17.20 26.18 -7.26
C LEU A 67 -18.31 26.09 -6.21
N ARG A 68 -18.74 24.88 -5.84
CA ARG A 68 -19.78 24.65 -4.81
C ARG A 68 -19.25 24.66 -3.37
N ARG A 69 -17.94 24.90 -3.15
CA ARG A 69 -17.25 24.85 -1.85
C ARG A 69 -17.59 23.61 -1.02
N VAL A 70 -17.76 22.45 -1.67
CA VAL A 70 -18.20 21.26 -0.94
C VAL A 70 -17.03 20.63 -0.20
N GLY A 71 -17.06 20.70 1.12
CA GLY A 71 -15.97 20.26 1.99
C GLY A 71 -15.72 18.75 1.94
N LEU A 72 -14.57 18.32 2.47
CA LEU A 72 -14.21 16.92 2.59
C LEU A 72 -15.28 16.11 3.34
N HIS A 73 -15.82 16.66 4.44
CA HIS A 73 -16.90 16.06 5.21
C HIS A 73 -18.11 15.70 4.34
N ASP A 74 -18.66 16.66 3.59
CA ASP A 74 -19.89 16.44 2.82
C ASP A 74 -19.68 15.46 1.66
N ARG A 75 -18.48 15.47 1.05
CA ARG A 75 -18.13 14.49 0.01
C ARG A 75 -18.05 13.08 0.59
N PHE A 76 -17.44 12.95 1.77
CA PHE A 76 -17.33 11.67 2.46
C PHE A 76 -18.71 11.18 2.91
N ALA A 77 -19.51 12.04 3.54
CA ALA A 77 -20.87 11.73 3.96
C ALA A 77 -21.75 11.26 2.78
N ARG A 78 -21.65 11.92 1.62
CA ARG A 78 -22.35 11.46 0.41
C ARG A 78 -21.84 10.09 -0.08
N ALA A 79 -20.54 9.86 -0.08
CA ALA A 79 -19.98 8.56 -0.45
C ALA A 79 -20.44 7.44 0.50
N MET A 80 -20.53 7.73 1.80
CA MET A 80 -21.10 6.81 2.80
C MET A 80 -22.58 6.57 2.56
N ALA A 81 -23.39 7.59 2.29
CA ALA A 81 -24.82 7.41 2.01
C ALA A 81 -25.05 6.57 0.74
N GLN A 82 -24.27 6.82 -0.32
CA GLN A 82 -24.37 6.08 -1.59
C GLN A 82 -23.91 4.62 -1.46
N THR A 83 -22.82 4.39 -0.72
CA THR A 83 -22.26 3.05 -0.52
C THR A 83 -23.05 2.26 0.52
N ALA A 84 -23.59 2.96 1.53
CA ALA A 84 -24.09 2.43 2.80
C ALA A 84 -23.16 1.30 3.33
N PRO A 85 -21.89 1.62 3.60
CA PRO A 85 -20.88 0.62 3.88
C PRO A 85 -21.17 -0.10 5.21
N ALA A 86 -20.87 -1.39 5.27
CA ALA A 86 -20.73 -2.11 6.54
C ALA A 86 -19.34 -1.86 7.16
N VAL A 87 -18.34 -1.56 6.31
CA VAL A 87 -16.97 -1.26 6.74
C VAL A 87 -16.44 -0.04 5.99
N VAL A 88 -15.90 0.92 6.73
CA VAL A 88 -15.07 2.01 6.18
C VAL A 88 -13.61 1.65 6.44
N LEU A 89 -12.87 1.31 5.38
CA LEU A 89 -11.45 0.97 5.45
C LEU A 89 -10.61 2.14 4.96
N VAL A 90 -9.90 2.78 5.88
CA VAL A 90 -9.01 3.91 5.60
C VAL A 90 -7.58 3.44 5.47
N MET A 91 -6.89 3.92 4.43
CA MET A 91 -5.45 3.69 4.22
C MET A 91 -4.67 4.89 4.74
N GLU A 92 -3.82 4.70 5.75
CA GLU A 92 -2.99 5.70 6.44
C GLU A 92 -3.74 6.84 7.16
N GLY A 93 -4.79 7.39 6.58
CA GLY A 93 -5.71 8.35 7.19
C GLY A 93 -5.13 9.70 7.61
N SER A 94 -3.90 10.06 7.22
CA SER A 94 -3.26 11.31 7.67
C SER A 94 -3.99 12.59 7.24
N GLN A 95 -4.80 12.51 6.19
CA GLN A 95 -5.63 13.62 5.70
C GLN A 95 -6.97 13.74 6.44
N ILE A 96 -7.32 12.77 7.30
CA ILE A 96 -8.61 12.69 8.00
C ILE A 96 -8.33 12.75 9.50
N GLY A 97 -8.43 13.94 10.08
CA GLY A 97 -8.26 14.10 11.53
C GLY A 97 -9.34 13.39 12.34
N ALA A 98 -9.03 13.05 13.60
CA ALA A 98 -9.97 12.41 14.53
C ALA A 98 -11.34 13.12 14.65
N PRO A 99 -11.44 14.47 14.66
CA PRO A 99 -12.75 15.14 14.69
C PRO A 99 -13.63 14.83 13.48
N LEU A 100 -13.03 14.71 12.29
CA LEU A 100 -13.76 14.38 11.07
C LEU A 100 -14.25 12.93 11.10
N VAL A 101 -13.42 11.99 11.54
CA VAL A 101 -13.83 10.60 11.74
C VAL A 101 -15.00 10.52 12.74
N ALA A 102 -14.89 11.21 13.88
CA ALA A 102 -15.94 11.23 14.90
C ALA A 102 -17.27 11.80 14.37
N ALA A 103 -17.22 12.85 13.53
CA ALA A 103 -18.42 13.40 12.90
C ALA A 103 -19.06 12.41 11.92
N LEU A 104 -18.27 11.79 11.05
CA LEU A 104 -18.76 10.85 10.02
C LEU A 104 -19.29 9.55 10.61
N ARG A 105 -18.69 9.07 11.72
CA ARG A 105 -19.16 7.89 12.46
C ARG A 105 -20.58 8.02 12.97
N ARG A 106 -21.06 9.23 13.26
CA ARG A 106 -22.45 9.47 13.70
C ARG A 106 -23.48 9.27 12.59
N LEU A 107 -23.05 9.12 11.33
CA LEU A 107 -23.93 9.01 10.17
C LEU A 107 -24.32 7.56 9.84
N SER A 108 -23.64 6.56 10.42
CA SER A 108 -23.90 5.14 10.14
C SER A 108 -23.26 4.22 11.17
N ASP A 109 -23.80 3.01 11.34
CA ASP A 109 -23.22 1.95 12.17
C ASP A 109 -22.07 1.17 11.51
N ALA A 110 -21.45 1.73 10.47
CA ALA A 110 -20.32 1.10 9.80
C ALA A 110 -19.15 0.92 10.77
N VAL A 111 -18.41 -0.19 10.64
CA VAL A 111 -17.15 -0.41 11.36
C VAL A 111 -16.03 0.37 10.68
N TRP A 112 -15.34 1.22 11.43
CA TRP A 112 -14.23 2.04 10.95
C TRP A 112 -12.90 1.38 11.25
N VAL A 113 -12.15 1.08 10.20
CA VAL A 113 -10.84 0.43 10.31
C VAL A 113 -9.79 1.30 9.63
N ASN A 114 -8.65 1.53 10.28
CA ASN A 114 -7.50 2.17 9.65
C ASN A 114 -6.37 1.16 9.43
N TRP A 115 -5.78 1.16 8.24
CA TRP A 115 -4.61 0.37 7.93
C TRP A 115 -3.39 1.28 7.69
N PHE A 116 -2.51 1.28 8.69
CA PHE A 116 -1.18 1.90 8.66
C PHE A 116 -0.20 0.94 7.98
N CYS A 117 -0.13 1.03 6.66
CA CYS A 117 0.71 0.19 5.83
C CYS A 117 2.16 0.70 5.66
N ASP A 118 2.45 1.96 6.01
CA ASP A 118 3.79 2.52 6.05
C ASP A 118 4.40 2.40 7.44
N GLY A 119 5.38 1.50 7.57
CA GLY A 119 6.13 1.28 8.81
C GLY A 119 7.06 2.44 9.21
N LYS A 120 7.15 3.52 8.40
CA LYS A 120 8.01 4.67 8.69
C LYS A 120 7.41 5.64 9.71
N ARG A 121 6.11 5.56 9.98
CA ARG A 121 5.45 6.47 10.92
C ARG A 121 5.83 6.14 12.36
N ALA A 122 6.22 7.18 13.10
CA ALA A 122 6.42 7.05 14.53
C ALA A 122 5.10 6.69 15.21
N PRO A 123 5.08 5.78 16.21
CA PRO A 123 3.87 5.41 16.96
C PRO A 123 3.10 6.62 17.50
N THR A 124 3.81 7.64 17.97
CA THR A 124 3.23 8.90 18.47
C THR A 124 2.40 9.65 17.42
N SER A 125 2.64 9.44 16.13
CA SER A 125 1.82 9.98 15.04
C SER A 125 0.61 9.11 14.70
N ILE A 126 0.64 7.83 15.09
CA ILE A 126 -0.40 6.83 14.81
C ILE A 126 -1.46 6.84 15.92
N GLU A 127 -1.05 6.91 17.19
CA GLU A 127 -1.93 6.78 18.36
C GLU A 127 -3.14 7.73 18.35
N PRO A 128 -2.99 9.06 18.13
CA PRO A 128 -4.14 9.98 18.15
C PRO A 128 -5.13 9.70 17.03
N LEU A 129 -4.64 9.21 15.89
CA LEU A 129 -5.48 8.84 14.77
C LEU A 129 -6.16 7.50 15.03
N ALA A 130 -5.43 6.53 15.55
CA ALA A 130 -5.92 5.19 15.88
C ALA A 130 -7.13 5.24 16.84
N ALA A 131 -7.09 6.11 17.85
CA ALA A 131 -8.17 6.29 18.82
C ALA A 131 -9.55 6.63 18.20
N ALA A 132 -9.60 7.10 16.95
CA ALA A 132 -10.86 7.42 16.27
C ALA A 132 -11.52 6.20 15.57
N TYR A 133 -10.85 5.06 15.51
CA TYR A 133 -11.27 3.87 14.75
C TYR A 133 -11.68 2.72 15.69
N ASP A 134 -12.45 1.76 15.16
CA ASP A 134 -12.87 0.55 15.89
C ASP A 134 -11.77 -0.51 15.95
N ALA A 135 -10.90 -0.53 14.94
CA ALA A 135 -9.75 -1.41 14.87
C ALA A 135 -8.68 -0.79 13.96
N VAL A 136 -7.42 -1.17 14.18
CA VAL A 136 -6.31 -0.74 13.34
C VAL A 136 -5.43 -1.91 12.90
N PHE A 137 -4.92 -1.81 11.68
CA PHE A 137 -3.90 -2.70 11.14
C PHE A 137 -2.57 -1.98 11.01
N VAL A 138 -1.47 -2.66 11.35
CA VAL A 138 -0.10 -2.12 11.23
C VAL A 138 0.81 -3.07 10.47
N ALA A 139 1.77 -2.50 9.74
CA ALA A 139 2.73 -3.23 8.90
C ALA A 139 3.94 -3.84 9.63
N GLY A 140 4.07 -3.68 10.95
CA GLY A 140 5.17 -4.23 11.75
C GLY A 140 4.67 -4.78 13.09
N SER A 141 5.15 -5.96 13.50
CA SER A 141 4.75 -6.60 14.77
C SER A 141 5.11 -5.74 15.98
N ALA A 142 6.29 -5.13 15.99
CA ALA A 142 6.73 -4.22 17.05
C ALA A 142 5.84 -2.96 17.20
N ALA A 143 5.09 -2.59 16.15
CA ALA A 143 4.12 -1.49 16.23
C ALA A 143 2.82 -1.93 16.93
N VAL A 144 2.47 -3.22 16.90
CA VAL A 144 1.29 -3.74 17.62
C VAL A 144 1.47 -3.56 19.11
N ASP A 145 2.63 -3.95 19.65
CA ASP A 145 2.91 -3.88 21.10
C ASP A 145 2.79 -2.45 21.64
N ARG A 146 3.17 -1.45 20.83
CA ARG A 146 3.07 -0.03 21.21
C ARG A 146 1.64 0.51 21.16
N LEU A 147 0.79 -0.07 20.31
CA LEU A 147 -0.63 0.29 20.22
C LEU A 147 -1.51 -0.47 21.22
N HIS A 148 -0.94 -1.41 21.99
CA HIS A 148 -1.59 -2.03 23.15
C HIS A 148 -1.53 -1.10 24.37
N ALA A 149 -2.03 0.13 24.23
CA ALA A 149 -2.16 1.08 25.33
C ALA A 149 -3.64 1.28 25.72
N PRO A 150 -3.95 1.58 26.99
CA PRO A 150 -5.31 1.91 27.41
C PRO A 150 -5.89 3.06 26.58
N GLY A 151 -7.13 2.90 26.10
CA GLY A 151 -7.82 3.90 25.29
C GLY A 151 -7.57 3.81 23.77
N LEU A 152 -6.72 2.90 23.31
CA LEU A 152 -6.55 2.59 21.88
C LEU A 152 -7.41 1.39 21.46
N PRO A 153 -7.87 1.35 20.20
CA PRO A 153 -8.62 0.22 19.69
C PRO A 153 -7.72 -1.01 19.50
N PRO A 154 -8.31 -2.20 19.30
CA PRO A 154 -7.57 -3.39 18.92
C PRO A 154 -6.65 -3.14 17.71
N ALA A 155 -5.36 -3.34 17.91
CA ALA A 155 -4.35 -3.29 16.86
C ALA A 155 -3.97 -4.71 16.41
N ARG A 156 -3.86 -4.93 15.11
CA ARG A 156 -3.47 -6.22 14.54
C ARG A 156 -2.36 -6.05 13.52
N TYR A 157 -1.42 -6.97 13.52
CA TYR A 157 -0.43 -7.04 12.45
C TYR A 157 -1.07 -7.49 11.14
N LEU A 158 -0.88 -6.72 10.07
CA LEU A 158 -1.26 -7.10 8.71
C LEU A 158 -0.09 -6.76 7.77
N PRO A 159 0.70 -7.75 7.34
CA PRO A 159 1.86 -7.51 6.50
C PRO A 159 1.46 -6.96 5.12
N PRO A 160 2.39 -6.24 4.44
CA PRO A 160 2.25 -6.02 3.01
C PRO A 160 2.14 -7.36 2.28
N GLY A 161 1.30 -7.39 1.25
CA GLY A 161 1.02 -8.59 0.46
C GLY A 161 1.22 -8.35 -1.03
N CYS A 162 1.46 -9.44 -1.76
CA CYS A 162 1.54 -9.44 -3.22
C CYS A 162 0.18 -9.80 -3.82
N ASP A 163 -0.24 -9.06 -4.84
CA ASP A 163 -1.34 -9.48 -5.71
C ASP A 163 -0.84 -10.52 -6.72
N PRO A 164 -1.29 -11.78 -6.71
CA PRO A 164 -0.77 -12.84 -7.57
C PRO A 164 -1.17 -12.71 -9.06
N SER A 165 -2.13 -11.84 -9.40
CA SER A 165 -2.41 -11.51 -10.80
C SER A 165 -1.35 -10.57 -11.41
N VAL A 166 -0.61 -9.87 -10.55
CA VAL A 166 0.40 -8.89 -10.94
C VAL A 166 1.80 -9.39 -10.62
N HIS A 167 2.03 -9.77 -9.37
CA HIS A 167 3.29 -10.31 -8.85
C HIS A 167 3.29 -11.83 -9.03
N ARG A 168 3.63 -12.26 -10.24
CA ARG A 168 3.74 -13.67 -10.59
C ARG A 168 5.08 -13.94 -11.27
N PRO A 169 5.61 -15.17 -11.15
CA PRO A 169 6.79 -15.57 -11.92
C PRO A 169 6.57 -15.28 -13.40
N MET A 170 7.47 -14.54 -14.01
CA MET A 170 7.48 -14.27 -15.44
C MET A 170 8.91 -14.29 -15.95
N ARG A 171 9.09 -14.71 -17.20
CA ARG A 171 10.39 -14.58 -17.86
C ARG A 171 10.45 -13.20 -18.50
N SER A 172 11.07 -12.25 -17.81
CA SER A 172 11.38 -10.97 -18.43
C SER A 172 12.52 -11.18 -19.44
N ARG A 173 12.33 -10.69 -20.67
CA ARG A 173 13.36 -10.65 -21.70
C ARG A 173 13.81 -9.19 -21.87
N ASP A 174 14.88 -8.98 -22.62
CA ASP A 174 15.32 -7.64 -23.06
C ASP A 174 15.92 -6.78 -21.94
N GLN A 175 15.67 -5.46 -21.95
CA GLN A 175 16.34 -4.45 -21.11
C GLN A 175 16.25 -4.67 -19.59
N PHE A 176 15.32 -5.51 -19.14
CA PHE A 176 15.09 -5.82 -17.73
C PHE A 176 15.97 -6.97 -17.19
N ARG A 177 16.73 -7.67 -18.05
CA ARG A 177 17.63 -8.73 -17.60
C ARG A 177 18.77 -8.18 -16.75
N ALA A 178 18.91 -8.68 -15.53
CA ALA A 178 19.99 -8.30 -14.63
C ALA A 178 20.43 -9.50 -13.78
N ASN A 179 21.63 -9.42 -13.20
CA ASN A 179 22.01 -10.37 -12.16
C ASN A 179 21.46 -9.91 -10.82
N VAL A 180 21.69 -8.64 -10.47
CA VAL A 180 21.22 -8.00 -9.24
C VAL A 180 20.36 -6.81 -9.60
N VAL A 181 19.17 -6.68 -8.97
CA VAL A 181 18.29 -5.53 -9.17
C VAL A 181 17.93 -4.85 -7.86
N PHE A 182 17.92 -3.53 -7.89
CA PHE A 182 17.30 -2.68 -6.87
C PHE A 182 16.33 -1.69 -7.53
N ALA A 183 15.15 -1.57 -6.96
CA ALA A 183 14.13 -0.62 -7.39
C ALA A 183 13.69 0.26 -6.21
N GLY A 184 13.87 1.57 -6.35
CA GLY A 184 13.50 2.56 -5.36
C GLY A 184 14.29 3.86 -5.48
N THR A 185 13.90 4.87 -4.69
CA THR A 185 14.56 6.18 -4.68
C THR A 185 16.01 6.09 -4.19
N ALA A 186 16.91 6.81 -4.87
CA ALA A 186 18.29 6.96 -4.44
C ALA A 186 18.38 7.69 -3.09
N THR A 187 19.22 7.18 -2.19
CA THR A 187 19.64 7.85 -0.95
C THR A 187 21.13 7.62 -0.74
N PRO A 188 21.86 8.48 0.00
CA PRO A 188 23.28 8.24 0.28
C PRO A 188 23.55 6.89 0.95
N HIS A 189 22.65 6.45 1.84
CA HIS A 189 22.74 5.14 2.49
C HIS A 189 22.62 3.98 1.49
N ARG A 190 21.63 4.05 0.59
CA ARG A 190 21.44 3.04 -0.46
C ARG A 190 22.58 3.05 -1.47
N GLU A 191 23.05 4.22 -1.87
CA GLU A 191 24.19 4.36 -2.78
C GLU A 191 25.43 3.69 -2.20
N ARG A 192 25.74 3.93 -0.93
CA ARG A 192 26.87 3.28 -0.24
C ARG A 192 26.75 1.76 -0.29
N LEU A 193 25.61 1.20 0.13
CA LEU A 193 25.43 -0.25 0.20
C LEU A 193 25.35 -0.92 -1.17
N LEU A 194 24.70 -0.28 -2.14
CA LEU A 194 24.55 -0.83 -3.49
C LEU A 194 25.83 -0.70 -4.32
N SER A 195 26.76 0.20 -3.95
CA SER A 195 28.08 0.28 -4.60
C SER A 195 28.87 -1.02 -4.47
N GLU A 196 28.71 -1.72 -3.34
CA GLU A 196 29.33 -3.03 -3.08
C GLU A 196 28.75 -4.16 -3.96
N LEU A 197 27.66 -3.90 -4.70
CA LEU A 197 26.98 -4.89 -5.54
C LEU A 197 27.26 -4.70 -7.04
N VAL A 198 28.04 -3.70 -7.41
CA VAL A 198 28.31 -3.32 -8.80
C VAL A 198 28.93 -4.46 -9.61
N GLU A 199 29.94 -5.13 -9.05
CA GLU A 199 30.67 -6.21 -9.73
C GLU A 199 29.79 -7.42 -10.06
N PHE A 200 28.64 -7.55 -9.40
CA PHE A 200 27.70 -8.64 -9.63
C PHE A 200 26.73 -8.35 -10.77
N GLY A 201 26.81 -7.21 -11.46
CA GLY A 201 25.90 -6.86 -12.57
C GLY A 201 24.62 -6.18 -12.08
N LEU A 202 24.79 -5.12 -11.30
CA LEU A 202 23.73 -4.31 -10.70
C LEU A 202 22.88 -3.54 -11.74
N ALA A 203 21.57 -3.55 -11.53
CA ALA A 203 20.60 -2.73 -12.25
C ALA A 203 19.80 -1.88 -11.26
N LEU A 204 19.82 -0.57 -11.46
CA LEU A 204 19.13 0.40 -10.62
C LEU A 204 17.93 1.00 -11.35
N TRP A 205 16.83 1.07 -10.64
CA TRP A 205 15.55 1.54 -11.13
C TRP A 205 14.92 2.50 -10.11
N GLY A 206 14.35 3.61 -10.60
CA GLY A 206 13.69 4.61 -9.77
C GLY A 206 14.42 5.95 -9.67
N PRO A 207 13.84 6.93 -8.97
CA PRO A 207 14.26 8.32 -9.08
C PRO A 207 15.59 8.61 -8.36
N GLY A 208 16.40 9.48 -8.96
CA GLY A 208 17.56 10.11 -8.33
C GLY A 208 18.89 9.41 -8.59
N TRP A 209 18.88 8.19 -9.13
CA TRP A 209 20.10 7.42 -9.39
C TRP A 209 21.01 8.07 -10.44
N ARG A 210 20.46 8.81 -11.41
CA ARG A 210 21.29 9.52 -12.40
C ARG A 210 22.14 10.65 -11.81
N LYS A 211 21.85 11.07 -10.57
CA LYS A 211 22.57 12.12 -9.84
C LYS A 211 23.58 11.58 -8.84
N THR A 212 23.83 10.26 -8.85
CA THR A 212 24.74 9.60 -7.90
C THR A 212 25.98 9.05 -8.61
N LYS A 213 26.93 8.49 -7.85
CA LYS A 213 28.08 7.75 -8.38
C LYS A 213 27.66 6.47 -9.13
N LEU A 214 26.45 5.99 -8.90
CA LEU A 214 25.89 4.80 -9.55
C LEU A 214 25.04 5.10 -10.79
N ARG A 215 25.13 6.32 -11.35
CA ARG A 215 24.35 6.74 -12.52
C ARG A 215 24.47 5.79 -13.72
N ASP A 216 25.63 5.18 -13.92
CA ASP A 216 25.91 4.28 -15.05
C ASP A 216 25.17 2.92 -14.90
N TYR A 217 24.69 2.61 -13.69
CA TYR A 217 23.87 1.43 -13.39
C TYR A 217 22.37 1.74 -13.38
N CYS A 218 21.98 3.02 -13.55
CA CYS A 218 20.58 3.44 -13.63
C CYS A 218 19.99 3.11 -15.01
N ARG A 219 19.01 2.21 -15.03
CA ARG A 219 18.33 1.77 -16.26
C ARG A 219 17.00 2.48 -16.52
N GLY A 220 16.48 3.21 -15.52
CA GLY A 220 15.28 4.04 -15.68
C GLY A 220 14.84 4.67 -14.36
N GLU A 221 14.28 5.89 -14.42
CA GLU A 221 13.89 6.66 -13.22
C GLU A 221 12.38 6.75 -13.00
N LEU A 222 11.60 6.55 -14.05
CA LEU A 222 10.14 6.64 -14.06
C LEU A 222 9.57 5.36 -14.65
N LEU A 223 9.30 4.42 -13.77
CA LEU A 223 8.73 3.12 -14.13
C LEU A 223 7.26 3.10 -13.78
N ASP A 224 6.45 2.55 -14.67
CA ASP A 224 5.10 2.15 -14.31
C ASP A 224 5.14 0.92 -13.38
N HIS A 225 4.00 0.56 -12.79
CA HIS A 225 3.94 -0.60 -11.90
C HIS A 225 4.35 -1.91 -12.60
N GLY A 226 4.05 -2.08 -13.89
CA GLY A 226 4.39 -3.26 -14.67
C GLY A 226 5.88 -3.36 -14.98
N ASP A 227 6.56 -2.24 -15.19
CA ASP A 227 8.00 -2.13 -15.34
C ASP A 227 8.74 -2.61 -14.09
N TYR A 228 8.28 -2.21 -12.90
CA TYR A 228 8.85 -2.72 -11.65
C TYR A 228 8.74 -4.24 -11.55
N VAL A 229 7.57 -4.80 -11.91
CA VAL A 229 7.38 -6.26 -11.94
C VAL A 229 8.34 -6.92 -12.94
N ARG A 230 8.51 -6.34 -14.14
CA ARG A 230 9.45 -6.84 -15.16
C ARG A 230 10.90 -6.75 -14.73
N ALA A 231 11.30 -5.67 -14.04
CA ALA A 231 12.64 -5.48 -13.52
C ALA A 231 12.99 -6.53 -12.46
N TYR A 232 12.07 -6.79 -11.52
CA TYR A 232 12.25 -7.85 -10.53
C TYR A 232 12.27 -9.24 -11.17
N ALA A 233 11.37 -9.51 -12.11
CA ALA A 233 11.29 -10.82 -12.76
C ALA A 233 12.42 -11.09 -13.77
N GLY A 234 13.13 -10.06 -14.22
CA GLY A 234 14.30 -10.18 -15.09
C GLY A 234 15.62 -10.39 -14.35
N ALA A 235 15.60 -10.28 -13.03
CA ALA A 235 16.79 -10.39 -12.20
C ALA A 235 16.97 -11.80 -11.61
N SER A 236 18.22 -12.23 -11.47
CA SER A 236 18.55 -13.44 -10.70
C SER A 236 18.37 -13.21 -9.20
N VAL A 237 18.71 -12.03 -8.71
CA VAL A 237 18.60 -11.62 -7.29
C VAL A 237 18.01 -10.22 -7.20
N ALA A 238 16.99 -10.06 -6.35
CA ALA A 238 16.43 -8.77 -5.98
C ALA A 238 16.88 -8.39 -4.57
N VAL A 239 17.49 -7.22 -4.43
CA VAL A 239 17.91 -6.69 -3.12
C VAL A 239 16.96 -5.61 -2.67
N ASN A 240 16.65 -5.60 -1.38
CA ASN A 240 15.88 -4.53 -0.75
C ASN A 240 16.74 -3.89 0.34
N VAL A 241 16.84 -2.57 0.29
CA VAL A 241 17.65 -1.77 1.22
C VAL A 241 16.77 -0.69 1.81
N GLN A 242 16.67 -0.66 3.12
CA GLN A 242 15.86 0.30 3.85
C GLN A 242 16.36 1.74 3.60
N CYS A 243 15.47 2.73 3.71
CA CYS A 243 15.84 4.12 3.45
C CYS A 243 16.80 4.70 4.51
N SER A 244 16.81 4.13 5.71
CA SER A 244 17.58 4.58 6.88
C SER A 244 18.57 3.49 7.31
N PRO A 245 19.75 3.87 7.82
CA PRO A 245 20.67 2.94 8.47
C PRO A 245 20.09 2.32 9.74
#